data_AF-A0A1M5LMS9-F1
#
_entry.id   AF-A0A1M5LMS9-F1
#
_cell.length_a   1.000
_cell.length_b   1.000
_cell.length_c   1.000
_cell.angle_alpha   90.00
_cell.angle_beta   90.00
_cell.angle_gamma   90.00
#
_symmetry.space_group_name_H-M   'P 1'
#
loop_
_entity.id
_entity.type
_entity.pdbx_description
1 polymer ?
#
loop_
_entity_poly.entity_id
_entity_poly.type
_entity_poly.pdbx_seq_one_letter_code
_entity_poly.pdbx_strand_id
1 'polypeptide(L)'
;MDIKKLILTGSCVAAMGMFSACSDDSASAEPESSSSVQMITSVDDNGNEVLVPASSASAPTSAGSDVLVSSSALSDKDEPQMACSEIMYNAPDGSNLEWVEVYIAGGMDMDNMQDFLLHLSGDVSFDFPAEPLKKGEYVVVTNDIDKFKETYPTFTGRVFGNMTGKMVNEGGVVNVKVRGEGDVTCAFSSEPPWPSLADGKGRSLVYTGGIAAQSVSWCASAVDYGVPGVGNDACVDAVNTVRINEVKPYDSDADHSWMELYNSGSEPVDVTGWRVRVKRRNDTLTIKSGVVPAGGYLVLDGVDDFDKELVVAKTGGEIYLDGTVTGQESSIWIPASEGVSGTIDVADGSIAQGPLASATPGEKNAALKLGSVYIDEIHYHPDDKGALPFEYMELVNATDADISLFSTTVNKGWKIEGIGFEFTSSSVIPAHGRILLIPENLEDISIDNWGPELVRTSYGVPADVQIFTYTGKLSNRGETIAVKEPFSKEGVGVDAKFFYTWHDATLYSDAWAGLTSADGMGYSLQRKDLTTMGYGPSAWTAAEPTLGK
;
A
#
# COMPACT_ATOMS: atom_id res chain seq x y z
N MET A 1 3.48 54.99 -15.31
CA MET A 1 2.77 55.86 -14.36
C MET A 1 2.51 55.01 -13.12
N ASP A 2 3.45 54.98 -12.18
CA ASP A 2 3.57 55.86 -10.98
C ASP A 2 2.78 55.25 -9.80
N ILE A 3 3.34 54.31 -9.02
CA ILE A 3 4.26 54.46 -7.85
C ILE A 3 3.63 55.16 -6.62
N LYS A 4 3.74 54.44 -5.48
CA LYS A 4 3.94 54.86 -4.06
C LYS A 4 2.78 54.74 -3.04
N LYS A 5 3.06 53.81 -2.10
CA LYS A 5 3.14 53.94 -0.62
C LYS A 5 1.84 54.11 0.18
N LEU A 6 1.66 53.18 1.12
CA LEU A 6 1.49 53.54 2.54
C LEU A 6 2.34 52.62 3.42
N ILE A 7 3.11 53.23 4.32
CA ILE A 7 3.86 52.64 5.43
C ILE A 7 3.07 52.99 6.69
N LEU A 8 2.91 52.06 7.63
CA LEU A 8 2.88 52.42 9.05
C LEU A 8 3.47 51.29 9.91
N THR A 9 4.54 51.65 10.61
CA THR A 9 5.24 50.97 11.70
C THR A 9 4.47 51.06 13.02
N GLY A 10 4.64 50.10 13.95
CA GLY A 10 4.33 50.36 15.37
C GLY A 10 4.22 49.15 16.32
N SER A 11 5.39 48.67 16.77
CA SER A 11 5.78 48.31 18.16
C SER A 11 4.99 47.34 19.07
N CYS A 12 5.80 46.39 19.57
CA CYS A 12 5.79 45.63 20.84
C CYS A 12 4.87 46.07 21.99
N VAL A 13 4.24 45.07 22.64
CA VAL A 13 4.11 44.98 24.12
C VAL A 13 4.16 43.50 24.53
N ALA A 14 5.06 43.19 25.46
CA ALA A 14 5.12 41.94 26.22
C ALA A 14 4.20 42.02 27.45
N ALA A 15 3.60 40.90 27.86
CA ALA A 15 3.15 40.71 29.25
C ALA A 15 3.11 39.23 29.63
N MET A 16 3.90 38.91 30.65
CA MET A 16 3.96 37.65 31.39
C MET A 16 2.65 37.37 32.14
N GLY A 17 2.36 36.09 32.35
CA GLY A 17 1.38 35.62 33.33
C GLY A 17 1.70 34.21 33.79
N MET A 18 2.65 34.08 34.73
CA MET A 18 2.82 32.87 35.53
C MET A 18 1.66 32.76 36.53
N PHE A 19 1.10 31.57 36.69
CA PHE A 19 0.54 31.13 37.97
C PHE A 19 1.04 29.72 38.29
N SER A 20 1.78 29.67 39.39
CA SER A 20 2.16 28.47 40.12
C SER A 20 1.04 28.13 41.10
N ALA A 21 0.72 26.84 41.24
CA ALA A 21 0.07 26.31 42.42
C ALA A 21 0.54 24.86 42.64
N CYS A 22 1.36 24.69 43.68
CA CYS A 22 1.68 23.41 44.30
C CYS A 22 0.52 22.99 45.22
N SER A 23 0.25 21.69 45.30
CA SER A 23 -0.09 21.03 46.57
C SER A 23 0.19 19.53 46.48
N ASP A 24 1.12 19.07 47.30
CA ASP A 24 1.30 17.68 47.72
C ASP A 24 0.12 17.23 48.59
N ASP A 25 -0.33 15.98 48.48
CA ASP A 25 -0.13 14.95 49.53
C ASP A 25 -0.90 13.63 49.24
N SER A 26 -0.13 12.55 49.13
CA SER A 26 -0.21 11.29 49.88
C SER A 26 -1.57 10.71 50.35
N ALA A 27 -1.96 9.53 49.85
CA ALA A 27 -2.07 8.28 50.63
C ALA A 27 -2.96 7.19 49.98
N SER A 28 -2.35 6.00 49.89
CA SER A 28 -2.87 4.63 49.80
C SER A 28 -4.35 4.34 50.12
N ALA A 29 -5.00 3.55 49.26
CA ALA A 29 -5.87 2.42 49.64
C ALA A 29 -6.11 1.49 48.43
N GLU A 30 -5.71 0.22 48.56
CA GLU A 30 -6.17 -0.89 47.72
C GLU A 30 -7.66 -1.18 47.96
N PRO A 31 -8.33 -1.81 46.98
CA PRO A 31 -9.26 -2.88 47.34
C PRO A 31 -8.97 -4.18 46.57
N GLU A 32 -9.06 -5.26 47.34
CA GLU A 32 -8.85 -6.65 46.95
C GLU A 32 -9.71 -7.11 45.76
N SER A 33 -9.06 -7.76 44.79
CA SER A 33 -9.71 -8.63 43.81
C SER A 33 -9.85 -10.04 44.40
N SER A 34 -11.06 -10.55 44.54
CA SER A 34 -11.29 -11.98 44.78
C SER A 34 -11.69 -12.67 43.48
N SER A 35 -10.72 -13.31 42.82
CA SER A 35 -10.99 -14.33 41.80
C SER A 35 -10.49 -15.68 42.34
N SER A 36 -11.43 -16.62 42.49
CA SER A 36 -11.12 -17.98 42.92
C SER A 36 -10.63 -18.77 41.71
N VAL A 37 -9.36 -19.14 41.72
CA VAL A 37 -8.75 -20.02 40.70
C VAL A 37 -9.15 -21.47 41.00
N GLN A 38 -9.86 -22.13 40.09
CA GLN A 38 -10.09 -23.58 40.18
C GLN A 38 -8.83 -24.34 39.77
N MET A 39 -8.40 -25.25 40.65
CA MET A 39 -7.25 -26.14 40.43
C MET A 39 -7.75 -27.50 39.94
N ILE A 40 -7.02 -28.10 39.00
CA ILE A 40 -7.24 -29.48 38.53
C ILE A 40 -5.96 -30.30 38.67
N THR A 41 -6.12 -31.59 38.91
CA THR A 41 -5.03 -32.56 39.08
C THR A 41 -4.56 -33.09 37.72
N SER A 42 -3.27 -32.90 37.41
CA SER A 42 -2.60 -33.51 36.25
C SER A 42 -1.50 -34.46 36.72
N VAL A 43 -1.15 -35.45 35.89
CA VAL A 43 -0.05 -36.39 36.15
C VAL A 43 1.13 -36.03 35.26
N ASP A 44 2.32 -35.90 35.84
CA ASP A 44 3.54 -35.62 35.07
C ASP A 44 4.08 -36.87 34.34
N ASP A 45 5.06 -36.69 33.46
CA ASP A 45 5.67 -37.78 32.67
C ASP A 45 6.36 -38.87 33.51
N ASN A 46 6.44 -38.70 34.84
CA ASN A 46 6.95 -39.68 35.79
C ASN A 46 5.85 -40.33 36.65
N GLY A 47 4.58 -40.00 36.43
CA GLY A 47 3.44 -40.63 37.09
C GLY A 47 3.01 -39.99 38.42
N ASN A 48 3.49 -38.78 38.75
CA ASN A 48 3.12 -38.08 39.97
C ASN A 48 1.97 -37.08 39.76
N GLU A 49 1.02 -37.03 40.69
CA GLU A 49 -0.07 -36.05 40.67
C GLU A 49 0.40 -34.66 41.14
N VAL A 50 0.16 -33.64 40.32
CA VAL A 50 0.46 -32.22 40.60
C VAL A 50 -0.76 -31.36 40.30
N LEU A 51 -0.99 -30.33 41.12
CA LEU A 51 -2.09 -29.36 40.97
C LEU A 51 -1.65 -28.19 40.08
N VAL A 52 -2.37 -27.95 38.98
CA VAL A 52 -2.11 -26.84 38.05
C VAL A 52 -3.35 -25.96 37.83
N PRO A 53 -3.17 -24.64 37.57
CA PRO A 53 -4.27 -23.73 37.27
C PRO A 53 -4.83 -23.99 35.87
N ALA A 54 -6.17 -24.00 35.74
CA ALA A 54 -6.88 -24.22 34.49
C ALA A 54 -6.82 -23.01 33.52
N SER A 55 -5.67 -22.72 32.91
CA SER A 55 -5.59 -21.93 31.67
C SER A 55 -4.24 -22.05 30.96
N SER A 56 -3.94 -23.22 30.40
CA SER A 56 -2.91 -23.40 29.38
C SER A 56 -3.02 -24.78 28.72
N ALA A 57 -3.87 -24.90 27.71
CA ALA A 57 -3.85 -26.04 26.80
C ALA A 57 -4.23 -25.60 25.38
N SER A 58 -3.34 -25.95 24.46
CA SER A 58 -3.20 -25.54 23.07
C SER A 58 -4.17 -26.23 22.11
N ALA A 59 -4.18 -25.71 20.88
CA ALA A 59 -4.81 -26.24 19.66
C ALA A 59 -4.67 -27.77 19.42
N PRO A 60 -5.56 -28.38 18.61
CA PRO A 60 -5.51 -29.81 18.31
C PRO A 60 -4.55 -30.13 17.15
N THR A 61 -3.81 -31.22 17.31
CA THR A 61 -3.06 -31.91 16.25
C THR A 61 -3.83 -33.15 15.78
N SER A 62 -3.74 -33.45 14.47
CA SER A 62 -3.91 -34.81 13.95
C SER A 62 -2.86 -35.07 12.87
N ALA A 63 -1.99 -36.05 13.10
CA ALA A 63 -0.97 -36.51 12.16
C ALA A 63 -1.43 -37.78 11.43
N GLY A 64 -0.94 -37.98 10.20
CA GLY A 64 -0.67 -39.32 9.66
C GLY A 64 -1.06 -39.58 8.20
N SER A 65 -0.17 -39.26 7.27
CA SER A 65 0.20 -40.19 6.18
C SER A 65 1.60 -39.84 5.68
N ASP A 66 2.56 -40.72 5.98
CA ASP A 66 3.93 -40.67 5.49
C ASP A 66 3.97 -40.84 3.97
N VAL A 67 4.51 -39.84 3.27
CA VAL A 67 5.14 -40.01 1.96
C VAL A 67 6.59 -39.60 2.14
N LEU A 68 7.48 -40.59 2.13
CA LEU A 68 8.93 -40.39 2.06
C LEU A 68 9.26 -39.75 0.71
N VAL A 69 9.42 -38.43 0.70
CA VAL A 69 10.07 -37.72 -0.42
C VAL A 69 11.58 -37.80 -0.18
N SER A 70 12.24 -38.60 -1.01
CA SER A 70 13.69 -38.66 -1.08
C SER A 70 14.24 -37.33 -1.59
N SER A 71 15.21 -36.81 -0.84
CA SER A 71 15.97 -35.59 -1.03
C SER A 71 16.59 -35.41 -2.42
N SER A 72 16.40 -34.24 -3.04
CA SER A 72 17.49 -33.31 -3.43
C SER A 72 16.96 -31.98 -4.00
N ALA A 73 17.50 -30.88 -3.46
CA ALA A 73 17.46 -29.46 -3.89
C ALA A 73 16.17 -28.66 -3.55
N LEU A 74 16.13 -27.62 -2.70
CA LEU A 74 17.13 -26.82 -1.96
C LEU A 74 16.50 -26.31 -0.63
N SER A 75 17.36 -26.02 0.33
CA SER A 75 17.09 -25.34 1.62
C SER A 75 16.46 -23.96 1.39
N ASP A 76 15.63 -23.46 2.33
CA ASP A 76 15.78 -22.11 2.93
C ASP A 76 14.77 -21.83 4.05
N LYS A 77 15.02 -22.46 5.21
CA LYS A 77 14.49 -21.96 6.50
C LYS A 77 15.59 -21.47 7.45
N ASP A 78 16.83 -21.39 6.96
CA ASP A 78 18.00 -20.99 7.73
C ASP A 78 18.49 -19.56 7.39
N GLU A 79 17.96 -18.89 6.38
CA GLU A 79 18.40 -17.54 5.99
C GLU A 79 17.70 -16.42 6.79
N PRO A 80 18.36 -15.27 7.02
CA PRO A 80 17.74 -14.13 7.69
C PRO A 80 16.51 -13.64 6.94
N GLN A 81 15.38 -13.49 7.65
CA GLN A 81 14.14 -12.97 7.08
C GLN A 81 13.95 -11.53 7.54
N MET A 82 14.09 -10.58 6.63
CA MET A 82 14.01 -9.15 6.92
C MET A 82 12.56 -8.68 7.02
N ALA A 83 12.32 -7.62 7.78
CA ALA A 83 11.05 -6.92 7.87
C ALA A 83 11.27 -5.43 8.07
N CYS A 84 10.29 -4.61 7.67
CA CYS A 84 10.18 -3.22 8.12
C CYS A 84 9.13 -3.14 9.22
N SER A 85 9.42 -2.37 10.26
CA SER A 85 8.50 -2.15 11.38
C SER A 85 7.88 -0.76 11.36
N GLU A 86 8.61 0.26 10.90
CA GLU A 86 8.13 1.64 10.94
C GLU A 86 8.76 2.49 9.81
N ILE A 87 7.98 3.41 9.22
CA ILE A 87 8.42 4.29 8.13
C ILE A 87 7.95 5.73 8.42
N MET A 88 8.89 6.67 8.43
CA MET A 88 8.61 8.11 8.35
C MET A 88 8.96 8.60 6.94
N TYR A 89 7.96 8.68 6.05
CA TYR A 89 8.16 9.10 4.66
C TYR A 89 7.78 10.57 4.41
N ASN A 90 6.97 11.18 5.28
CA ASN A 90 6.60 12.58 5.18
C ASN A 90 6.51 13.22 6.58
N ALA A 91 7.65 13.70 7.07
CA ALA A 91 7.74 14.37 8.37
C ALA A 91 6.99 15.72 8.39
N PRO A 92 6.53 16.20 9.56
CA PRO A 92 5.68 17.40 9.65
C PRO A 92 6.47 18.69 9.37
N ASP A 93 5.75 19.80 9.26
CA ASP A 93 6.31 21.15 9.14
C ASP A 93 7.23 21.37 7.92
N GLY A 94 7.05 20.58 6.85
CA GLY A 94 7.90 20.63 5.66
C GLY A 94 9.31 20.09 5.91
N SER A 95 9.48 19.30 6.97
CA SER A 95 10.72 18.61 7.28
C SER A 95 11.04 17.56 6.23
N ASN A 96 12.21 17.65 5.59
CA ASN A 96 12.72 16.56 4.73
C ASN A 96 13.26 15.35 5.51
N LEU A 97 12.94 15.18 6.80
CA LEU A 97 13.44 14.02 7.56
C LEU A 97 12.70 12.77 7.09
N GLU A 98 13.43 11.78 6.61
CA GLU A 98 12.90 10.49 6.19
C GLU A 98 13.70 9.38 6.87
N TRP A 99 13.02 8.36 7.38
CA TRP A 99 13.69 7.19 7.94
C TRP A 99 12.83 5.93 7.83
N VAL A 100 13.50 4.79 7.79
CA VAL A 100 12.90 3.46 7.81
C VAL A 100 13.55 2.64 8.92
N GLU A 101 12.73 1.89 9.65
CA GLU A 101 13.18 0.91 10.63
C GLU A 101 13.05 -0.50 10.05
N VAL A 102 14.16 -1.25 10.09
CA VAL A 102 14.23 -2.63 9.61
C VAL A 102 14.83 -3.54 10.67
N TYR A 103 14.49 -4.83 10.60
CA TYR A 103 15.01 -5.85 11.51
C TYR A 103 14.94 -7.25 10.91
N ILE A 104 15.65 -8.19 11.52
CA ILE A 104 15.52 -9.62 11.20
C ILE A 104 14.34 -10.19 11.99
N ALA A 105 13.21 -10.42 11.32
CA ALA A 105 11.99 -10.98 11.90
C ALA A 105 12.05 -12.51 12.07
N GLY A 106 12.77 -13.20 11.20
CA GLY A 106 12.84 -14.66 11.14
C GLY A 106 14.23 -15.16 10.72
N GLY A 107 14.43 -16.48 10.75
CA GLY A 107 15.73 -17.06 10.35
C GLY A 107 16.84 -16.87 11.39
N MET A 108 18.07 -16.72 10.88
CA MET A 108 19.33 -16.63 11.63
C MET A 108 19.84 -15.20 11.85
N ASP A 109 20.76 -15.04 12.80
CA ASP A 109 21.57 -13.81 12.94
C ASP A 109 22.49 -13.62 11.73
N MET A 110 22.77 -12.37 11.37
CA MET A 110 23.86 -12.04 10.45
C MET A 110 25.13 -11.75 11.24
N ASP A 111 26.18 -12.52 11.02
CA ASP A 111 27.51 -12.21 11.58
C ASP A 111 28.13 -10.95 10.91
N ASN A 112 27.74 -10.66 9.67
CA ASN A 112 28.21 -9.53 8.88
C ASN A 112 27.19 -9.19 7.78
N MET A 113 26.51 -8.04 7.89
CA MET A 113 25.48 -7.62 6.93
C MET A 113 25.95 -7.59 5.46
N GLN A 114 27.23 -7.27 5.20
CA GLN A 114 27.76 -7.23 3.83
C GLN A 114 27.94 -8.63 3.20
N ASP A 115 28.24 -9.65 4.01
CA ASP A 115 28.38 -11.03 3.50
C ASP A 115 27.02 -11.62 3.09
N PHE A 116 25.94 -11.05 3.65
CA PHE A 116 24.56 -11.33 3.29
C PHE A 116 24.00 -10.36 2.25
N LEU A 117 24.83 -9.47 1.67
CA LEU A 117 24.40 -8.47 0.69
C LEU A 117 23.22 -7.60 1.16
N LEU A 118 23.11 -7.34 2.46
CA LEU A 118 22.03 -6.53 3.00
C LEU A 118 22.12 -5.09 2.49
N HIS A 119 21.07 -4.62 1.81
CA HIS A 119 20.97 -3.25 1.31
C HIS A 119 19.51 -2.79 1.21
N LEU A 120 19.32 -1.47 1.15
CA LEU A 120 18.04 -0.86 0.75
C LEU A 120 18.06 -0.52 -0.75
N SER A 121 16.94 -0.75 -1.42
CA SER A 121 16.69 -0.31 -2.80
C SER A 121 15.22 0.13 -2.98
N GLY A 122 14.84 0.57 -4.19
CA GLY A 122 13.54 1.18 -4.47
C GLY A 122 13.65 2.71 -4.48
N ASP A 123 12.80 3.39 -3.72
CA ASP A 123 12.80 4.87 -3.60
C ASP A 123 14.06 5.40 -2.89
N VAL A 124 14.67 4.56 -2.07
CA VAL A 124 15.87 4.87 -1.30
C VAL A 124 16.94 3.81 -1.53
N SER A 125 18.21 4.19 -1.34
CA SER A 125 19.35 3.31 -1.46
C SER A 125 20.34 3.50 -0.32
N PHE A 126 20.76 2.38 0.27
CA PHE A 126 21.70 2.34 1.38
C PHE A 126 22.39 0.97 1.47
N ASP A 127 23.72 0.97 1.52
CA ASP A 127 24.52 -0.24 1.75
C ASP A 127 24.88 -0.36 3.24
N PHE A 128 24.50 -1.47 3.87
CA PHE A 128 24.80 -1.68 5.28
C PHE A 128 26.31 -1.96 5.50
N PRO A 129 26.88 -1.55 6.66
CA PRO A 129 28.29 -1.75 6.94
C PRO A 129 28.62 -3.20 7.27
N ALA A 130 29.91 -3.55 7.31
CA ALA A 130 30.40 -4.87 7.71
C ALA A 130 30.29 -5.11 9.22
N GLU A 131 29.07 -5.12 9.75
CA GLU A 131 28.76 -5.31 11.17
C GLU A 131 27.71 -6.43 11.35
N PRO A 132 27.69 -7.11 12.52
CA PRO A 132 26.67 -8.11 12.81
C PRO A 132 25.29 -7.47 13.07
N LEU A 133 24.22 -8.18 12.72
CA LEU A 133 22.83 -7.85 13.03
C LEU A 133 22.14 -9.07 13.61
N LYS A 134 21.61 -8.96 14.83
CA LYS A 134 20.94 -10.09 15.49
C LYS A 134 19.47 -10.16 15.13
N LYS A 135 18.91 -11.37 15.21
CA LYS A 135 17.47 -11.58 15.16
C LYS A 135 16.75 -10.75 16.22
N GLY A 136 15.74 -10.00 15.79
CA GLY A 136 14.99 -9.07 16.64
C GLY A 136 15.73 -7.77 17.01
N GLU A 137 16.93 -7.53 16.48
CA GLU A 137 17.60 -6.23 16.60
C GLU A 137 17.05 -5.27 15.54
N TYR A 138 16.50 -4.13 15.98
CA TYR A 138 16.00 -3.06 15.13
C TYR A 138 17.10 -2.08 14.77
N VAL A 139 17.14 -1.67 13.50
CA VAL A 139 18.05 -0.65 12.99
C VAL A 139 17.28 0.41 12.22
N VAL A 140 17.60 1.66 12.48
CA VAL A 140 17.03 2.81 11.78
C VAL A 140 17.99 3.27 10.69
N VAL A 141 17.48 3.51 9.50
CA VAL A 141 18.24 4.12 8.40
C VAL A 141 17.57 5.43 8.04
N THR A 142 18.33 6.53 8.10
CA THR A 142 17.81 7.90 7.91
C THR A 142 18.58 8.65 6.82
N ASN A 143 17.90 9.56 6.14
CA ASN A 143 18.54 10.44 5.15
C ASN A 143 19.41 11.53 5.81
N ASP A 144 19.08 11.96 7.02
CA ASP A 144 19.78 13.00 7.76
C ASP A 144 19.95 12.60 9.24
N ILE A 145 21.16 12.15 9.59
CA ILE A 145 21.45 11.65 10.95
C ILE A 145 21.47 12.76 11.99
N ASP A 146 21.85 13.99 11.61
CA ASP A 146 21.92 15.11 12.55
C ASP A 146 20.50 15.58 12.87
N LYS A 147 19.66 15.70 11.86
CA LYS A 147 18.25 16.05 12.01
C LYS A 147 17.45 14.96 12.72
N PHE A 148 17.77 13.69 12.47
CA PHE A 148 17.21 12.58 13.24
C PHE A 148 17.55 12.71 14.72
N LYS A 149 18.81 12.98 15.08
CA LYS A 149 19.22 13.15 16.48
C LYS A 149 18.64 14.41 17.14
N GLU A 150 18.40 15.47 16.36
CA GLU A 150 17.67 16.65 16.84
C GLU A 150 16.21 16.31 17.18
N THR A 151 15.57 15.50 16.32
CA THR A 151 14.18 15.07 16.49
C THR A 151 14.03 14.06 17.64
N TYR A 152 14.99 13.13 17.78
CA TYR A 152 14.99 12.06 18.77
C TYR A 152 16.24 12.14 19.68
N PRO A 153 16.38 13.16 20.55
CA PRO A 153 17.58 13.41 21.34
C PRO A 153 17.86 12.35 22.41
N THR A 154 16.86 11.52 22.74
CA THR A 154 16.96 10.42 23.69
C THR A 154 17.12 9.05 23.02
N PHE A 155 17.19 8.99 21.68
CA PHE A 155 17.36 7.73 20.96
C PHE A 155 18.76 7.13 21.25
N THR A 156 18.77 5.89 21.72
CA THR A 156 20.00 5.14 22.04
C THR A 156 20.19 3.89 21.17
N GLY A 157 19.29 3.66 20.21
CA GLY A 157 19.34 2.52 19.29
C GLY A 157 20.42 2.66 18.22
N ARG A 158 20.48 1.68 17.32
CA ARG A 158 21.38 1.71 16.17
C ARG A 158 20.73 2.53 15.05
N VAL A 159 21.43 3.57 14.59
CA VAL A 159 20.98 4.42 13.48
C VAL A 159 22.12 4.63 12.49
N PHE A 160 21.83 4.41 11.21
CA PHE A 160 22.70 4.72 10.09
C PHE A 160 22.18 5.94 9.33
N GLY A 161 23.09 6.83 8.93
CA GLY A 161 22.78 8.01 8.13
C GLY A 161 23.15 7.84 6.66
N ASN A 162 22.93 8.89 5.87
CA ASN A 162 23.25 8.96 4.43
C ASN A 162 22.43 7.98 3.57
N MET A 163 21.20 7.68 3.96
CA MET A 163 20.23 7.09 3.04
C MET A 163 20.06 8.03 1.84
N THR A 164 20.32 7.53 0.64
CA THR A 164 20.18 8.29 -0.60
C THR A 164 18.85 7.96 -1.29
N GLY A 165 18.47 8.74 -2.30
CA GLY A 165 17.14 8.68 -2.87
C GLY A 165 16.14 9.55 -2.10
N LYS A 166 14.86 9.32 -2.31
CA LYS A 166 13.77 10.04 -1.65
C LYS A 166 12.52 9.16 -1.66
N MET A 167 11.89 9.00 -0.50
CA MET A 167 10.56 8.43 -0.41
C MET A 167 9.55 9.42 -1.02
N VAL A 168 9.09 9.18 -2.25
CA VAL A 168 8.15 10.14 -2.88
C VAL A 168 6.78 10.01 -2.22
N ASN A 169 6.31 11.10 -1.62
CA ASN A 169 5.13 11.08 -0.76
C ASN A 169 3.91 10.47 -1.47
N GLU A 170 3.74 10.67 -2.77
CA GLU A 170 2.63 10.14 -3.57
C GLU A 170 2.60 8.60 -3.59
N GLY A 171 3.70 7.95 -3.25
CA GLY A 171 3.79 6.53 -2.99
C GLY A 171 4.99 5.89 -3.67
N GLY A 172 5.51 4.86 -3.02
CA GLY A 172 6.70 4.15 -3.46
C GLY A 172 6.98 2.96 -2.56
N VAL A 173 8.18 2.42 -2.69
CA VAL A 173 8.60 1.24 -1.94
C VAL A 173 10.01 1.37 -1.39
N VAL A 174 10.21 0.83 -0.19
CA VAL A 174 11.53 0.48 0.35
C VAL A 174 11.70 -1.02 0.26
N ASN A 175 12.63 -1.47 -0.57
CA ASN A 175 13.03 -2.87 -0.64
C ASN A 175 14.18 -3.09 0.33
N VAL A 176 14.00 -3.98 1.31
CA VAL A 176 15.08 -4.50 2.14
C VAL A 176 15.55 -5.79 1.50
N LYS A 177 16.71 -5.74 0.88
CA LYS A 177 17.27 -6.81 0.08
C LYS A 177 18.37 -7.53 0.83
N VAL A 178 18.33 -8.85 0.82
CA VAL A 178 19.30 -9.77 1.41
C VAL A 178 19.55 -10.90 0.43
N ARG A 179 20.71 -11.54 0.52
CA ARG A 179 20.98 -12.75 -0.22
C ARG A 179 19.97 -13.84 0.18
N GLY A 180 19.29 -14.40 -0.83
CA GLY A 180 18.39 -15.55 -0.68
C GLY A 180 16.92 -15.15 -0.52
N GLU A 181 16.09 -15.97 0.12
CA GLU A 181 14.62 -15.80 0.17
C GLU A 181 14.13 -14.81 1.25
N GLY A 182 15.02 -14.01 1.84
CA GLY A 182 14.75 -13.18 3.02
C GLY A 182 14.30 -11.73 2.81
N ASP A 183 14.10 -11.31 1.56
CA ASP A 183 13.75 -9.92 1.22
C ASP A 183 12.39 -9.47 1.80
N VAL A 184 12.21 -8.16 1.95
CA VAL A 184 10.87 -7.57 2.14
C VAL A 184 10.72 -6.29 1.30
N THR A 185 9.51 -6.03 0.81
CA THR A 185 9.15 -4.76 0.19
C THR A 185 8.10 -4.08 1.03
N CYS A 186 8.41 -2.87 1.48
CA CYS A 186 7.58 -2.09 2.36
C CYS A 186 7.07 -0.89 1.57
N ALA A 187 5.78 -0.90 1.25
CA ALA A 187 5.15 0.19 0.51
C ALA A 187 4.74 1.31 1.47
N PHE A 188 4.61 2.51 0.91
CA PHE A 188 4.03 3.67 1.58
C PHE A 188 3.38 4.56 0.53
N SER A 189 2.43 5.40 0.95
CA SER A 189 1.86 6.46 0.11
C SER A 189 1.07 7.45 0.98
N SER A 190 0.98 8.69 0.52
CA SER A 190 0.07 9.74 1.01
C SER A 190 -1.35 9.60 0.46
N GLU A 191 -1.52 8.72 -0.53
CA GLU A 191 -2.74 8.59 -1.28
C GLU A 191 -3.63 7.49 -0.69
N PRO A 192 -4.97 7.58 -0.82
CA PRO A 192 -5.85 6.56 -0.30
C PRO A 192 -5.50 5.14 -0.79
N PRO A 193 -5.67 4.10 0.04
CA PRO A 193 -6.28 4.11 1.37
C PRO A 193 -5.27 4.25 2.52
N TRP A 194 -4.08 4.80 2.28
CA TRP A 194 -3.04 4.87 3.30
C TRP A 194 -3.41 5.86 4.44
N PRO A 195 -2.96 5.60 5.69
CA PRO A 195 -3.29 6.44 6.85
C PRO A 195 -2.85 7.89 6.67
N SER A 196 -3.79 8.83 6.58
CA SER A 196 -3.44 10.23 6.28
C SER A 196 -2.75 10.96 7.44
N LEU A 197 -2.76 10.38 8.63
CA LEU A 197 -2.01 10.87 9.78
C LEU A 197 -0.50 10.65 9.62
N ALA A 198 -0.08 9.69 8.79
CA ALA A 198 1.31 9.46 8.46
C ALA A 198 1.83 10.35 7.32
N ASP A 199 0.94 11.12 6.69
CA ASP A 199 1.24 11.99 5.57
C ASP A 199 1.46 13.44 6.03
N GLY A 200 2.67 13.78 6.51
CA GLY A 200 3.02 15.17 6.83
C GLY A 200 2.33 15.74 8.06
N LYS A 201 1.54 14.94 8.78
CA LYS A 201 0.84 15.31 10.02
C LYS A 201 1.56 14.87 11.27
N GLY A 202 2.79 14.38 11.12
CA GLY A 202 3.71 14.12 12.22
C GLY A 202 3.83 12.67 12.63
N ARG A 203 2.96 11.75 12.20
CA ARG A 203 3.09 10.34 12.57
C ARG A 203 3.83 9.56 11.48
N SER A 204 4.44 8.46 11.87
CA SER A 204 5.00 7.43 11.00
C SER A 204 3.92 6.39 10.64
N LEU A 205 4.20 5.59 9.61
CA LEU A 205 3.52 4.33 9.37
C LEU A 205 4.13 3.24 10.24
N VAL A 206 3.30 2.52 10.99
CA VAL A 206 3.68 1.36 11.80
C VAL A 206 3.12 0.11 11.15
N TYR A 207 3.96 -0.91 10.99
CA TYR A 207 3.57 -2.19 10.42
C TYR A 207 2.75 -3.02 11.42
N THR A 208 1.60 -3.52 11.00
CA THR A 208 0.65 -4.26 11.85
C THR A 208 0.56 -5.75 11.52
N GLY A 209 1.38 -6.23 10.57
CA GLY A 209 1.32 -7.59 10.06
C GLY A 209 0.54 -7.73 8.74
N GLY A 210 0.73 -8.86 8.06
CA GLY A 210 0.15 -9.14 6.75
C GLY A 210 1.19 -8.99 5.63
N ILE A 211 0.82 -8.29 4.57
CA ILE A 211 1.66 -8.07 3.38
C ILE A 211 2.13 -6.61 3.41
N ALA A 212 3.42 -6.38 3.66
CA ALA A 212 4.01 -5.05 3.82
C ALA A 212 3.87 -4.14 2.57
N ALA A 213 3.51 -4.69 1.41
CA ALA A 213 3.17 -3.91 0.21
C ALA A 213 1.73 -3.34 0.21
N GLN A 214 0.87 -3.75 1.15
CA GLN A 214 -0.54 -3.37 1.19
C GLN A 214 -0.84 -2.37 2.30
N SER A 215 -1.65 -1.35 2.03
CA SER A 215 -1.99 -0.31 3.02
C SER A 215 -2.67 -0.86 4.27
N VAL A 216 -3.41 -1.99 4.16
CA VAL A 216 -4.09 -2.64 5.29
C VAL A 216 -3.14 -3.24 6.32
N SER A 217 -1.86 -3.39 5.97
CA SER A 217 -0.80 -3.86 6.85
C SER A 217 -0.08 -2.72 7.59
N TRP A 218 -0.57 -1.49 7.45
CA TRP A 218 0.02 -0.31 8.06
C TRP A 218 -1.04 0.54 8.77
N CYS A 219 -0.64 1.14 9.88
CA CYS A 219 -1.43 2.11 10.61
C CYS A 219 -0.60 3.37 10.86
N ALA A 220 -1.25 4.47 11.26
CA ALA A 220 -0.51 5.61 11.79
C ALA A 220 -0.04 5.31 13.22
N SER A 221 1.19 5.70 13.55
CA SER A 221 1.74 5.58 14.91
C SER A 221 0.87 6.32 15.93
N ALA A 222 0.73 5.74 17.13
CA ALA A 222 0.05 6.35 18.28
C ALA A 222 0.78 7.58 18.81
N VAL A 223 2.10 7.66 18.59
CA VAL A 223 2.97 8.70 19.10
C VAL A 223 3.30 9.67 17.96
N ASP A 224 3.19 10.97 18.22
CA ASP A 224 3.66 11.97 17.27
C ASP A 224 5.17 11.79 17.08
N TYR A 225 5.62 11.88 15.82
CA TYR A 225 6.96 11.58 15.35
C TYR A 225 7.36 10.10 15.35
N GLY A 226 6.48 9.16 15.72
CA GLY A 226 6.81 7.74 15.75
C GLY A 226 7.72 7.34 16.91
N VAL A 227 8.08 6.05 16.98
CA VAL A 227 8.88 5.50 18.08
C VAL A 227 10.04 4.65 17.54
N PRO A 228 11.03 5.27 16.88
CA PRO A 228 12.13 4.52 16.31
C PRO A 228 12.95 3.77 17.38
N GLY A 229 13.39 2.57 17.02
CA GLY A 229 14.32 1.69 17.72
C GLY A 229 13.68 0.65 18.65
N VAL A 230 12.36 0.57 18.72
CA VAL A 230 11.64 -0.25 19.72
C VAL A 230 10.93 -1.43 19.07
N GLY A 231 10.20 -1.18 17.98
CA GLY A 231 9.35 -2.14 17.30
C GLY A 231 8.10 -2.54 18.10
N ASN A 232 7.16 -3.21 17.43
CA ASN A 232 5.81 -3.47 17.94
C ASN A 232 5.09 -2.20 18.43
N ASP A 233 5.30 -1.10 17.71
CA ASP A 233 4.78 0.20 18.10
C ASP A 233 3.25 0.24 18.06
N ALA A 234 2.68 1.04 18.95
CA ALA A 234 1.23 1.16 19.04
C ALA A 234 0.70 1.97 17.86
N CYS A 235 -0.39 1.49 17.25
CA CYS A 235 -1.21 2.27 16.33
C CYS A 235 -2.06 3.29 17.07
N VAL A 236 -2.53 4.32 16.36
CA VAL A 236 -3.67 5.11 16.84
C VAL A 236 -4.84 4.17 17.13
N ASP A 237 -5.25 4.13 18.40
CA ASP A 237 -6.32 3.25 18.90
C ASP A 237 -7.69 3.81 18.52
N ALA A 238 -8.06 3.62 17.26
CA ALA A 238 -9.36 3.99 16.72
C ALA A 238 -10.01 2.77 16.08
N VAL A 239 -11.10 2.29 16.69
CA VAL A 239 -11.96 1.31 16.05
C VAL A 239 -12.68 1.99 14.89
N ASN A 240 -12.30 1.63 13.67
CA ASN A 240 -13.03 2.07 12.49
C ASN A 240 -13.69 0.90 11.77
N THR A 241 -15.02 0.85 11.82
CA THR A 241 -15.84 -0.10 11.06
C THR A 241 -16.56 0.55 9.89
N VAL A 242 -16.59 1.89 9.83
CA VAL A 242 -17.28 2.64 8.78
C VAL A 242 -16.29 3.04 7.71
N ARG A 243 -16.58 2.69 6.46
CA ARG A 243 -15.79 3.07 5.30
C ARG A 243 -16.60 3.80 4.25
N ILE A 244 -15.92 4.59 3.42
CA ILE A 244 -16.46 5.06 2.15
C ILE A 244 -16.64 3.84 1.24
N ASN A 245 -17.87 3.59 0.81
CA ASN A 245 -18.26 2.40 0.09
C ASN A 245 -18.42 2.66 -1.41
N GLU A 246 -19.18 3.69 -1.77
CA GLU A 246 -19.40 4.15 -3.14
C GLU A 246 -19.44 5.68 -3.20
N VAL A 247 -18.98 6.25 -4.31
CA VAL A 247 -19.03 7.69 -4.57
C VAL A 247 -19.42 7.92 -6.01
N LYS A 248 -20.51 8.66 -6.22
CA LYS A 248 -20.92 9.12 -7.55
C LYS A 248 -20.39 10.52 -7.83
N PRO A 249 -19.72 10.75 -8.98
CA PRO A 249 -19.35 12.09 -9.42
C PRO A 249 -20.59 12.93 -9.77
N TYR A 250 -20.45 14.24 -9.65
CA TYR A 250 -21.47 15.20 -10.06
C TYR A 250 -21.63 15.13 -11.58
N ASP A 251 -22.88 15.04 -12.04
CA ASP A 251 -23.22 15.04 -13.46
C ASP A 251 -23.96 16.31 -13.88
N SER A 252 -25.03 16.67 -13.16
CA SER A 252 -25.83 17.87 -13.44
C SER A 252 -26.63 18.35 -12.21
N ASP A 253 -27.28 19.51 -12.31
CA ASP A 253 -28.20 20.03 -11.28
C ASP A 253 -29.43 19.14 -11.04
N ALA A 254 -29.68 18.15 -11.91
CA ALA A 254 -30.72 17.15 -11.71
C ALA A 254 -30.17 15.83 -11.17
N ASP A 255 -28.84 15.68 -11.11
CA ASP A 255 -28.14 14.45 -10.76
C ASP A 255 -26.81 14.77 -10.05
N HIS A 256 -26.93 15.20 -8.79
CA HIS A 256 -25.83 15.60 -7.92
C HIS A 256 -24.91 14.42 -7.56
N SER A 257 -23.80 14.72 -6.88
CA SER A 257 -23.00 13.70 -6.23
C SER A 257 -23.77 13.05 -5.09
N TRP A 258 -23.44 11.81 -4.79
CA TRP A 258 -23.80 11.16 -3.54
C TRP A 258 -22.62 10.32 -3.05
N MET A 259 -22.61 10.04 -1.76
CA MET A 259 -21.64 9.18 -1.10
C MET A 259 -22.36 8.11 -0.33
N GLU A 260 -21.87 6.88 -0.37
CA GLU A 260 -22.37 5.81 0.48
C GLU A 260 -21.30 5.38 1.47
N LEU A 261 -21.76 5.13 2.70
CA LEU A 261 -20.96 4.55 3.76
C LEU A 261 -21.41 3.11 4.02
N TYR A 262 -20.44 2.24 4.34
CA TYR A 262 -20.69 0.87 4.80
C TYR A 262 -20.09 0.65 6.17
N ASN A 263 -20.82 -0.03 7.05
CA ASN A 263 -20.36 -0.41 8.37
C ASN A 263 -20.14 -1.93 8.46
N SER A 264 -18.89 -2.35 8.53
CA SER A 264 -18.50 -3.77 8.68
C SER A 264 -18.70 -4.31 10.10
N GLY A 265 -19.03 -3.43 11.05
CA GLY A 265 -19.20 -3.76 12.46
C GLY A 265 -20.54 -4.43 12.78
N SER A 266 -20.63 -4.97 14.00
CA SER A 266 -21.83 -5.63 14.51
C SER A 266 -22.83 -4.68 15.19
N GLU A 267 -22.48 -3.41 15.36
CA GLU A 267 -23.31 -2.38 15.99
C GLU A 267 -23.52 -1.19 15.05
N PRO A 268 -24.67 -0.50 15.09
CA PRO A 268 -24.88 0.70 14.31
C PRO A 268 -23.95 1.83 14.76
N VAL A 269 -23.47 2.64 13.80
CA VAL A 269 -22.57 3.78 14.07
C VAL A 269 -23.25 5.08 13.68
N ASP A 270 -23.36 6.01 14.63
CA ASP A 270 -23.81 7.39 14.38
C ASP A 270 -22.67 8.19 13.74
N VAL A 271 -22.88 8.64 12.51
CA VAL A 271 -21.92 9.42 11.72
C VAL A 271 -22.25 10.92 11.73
N THR A 272 -23.20 11.36 12.57
CA THR A 272 -23.52 12.77 12.76
C THR A 272 -22.26 13.54 13.17
N GLY A 273 -21.94 14.60 12.42
CA GLY A 273 -20.77 15.44 12.69
C GLY A 273 -19.44 14.89 12.15
N TRP A 274 -19.42 13.71 11.53
CA TRP A 274 -18.25 13.20 10.81
C TRP A 274 -17.92 14.12 9.63
N ARG A 275 -16.65 14.15 9.25
CA ARG A 275 -16.13 15.07 8.25
C ARG A 275 -15.75 14.37 6.96
N VAL A 276 -16.10 14.97 5.84
CA VAL A 276 -15.65 14.55 4.50
C VAL A 276 -14.68 15.59 3.96
N ARG A 277 -13.45 15.19 3.68
CA ARG A 277 -12.43 16.01 3.02
C ARG A 277 -12.34 15.62 1.54
N VAL A 278 -12.57 16.60 0.67
CA VAL A 278 -12.37 16.46 -0.78
C VAL A 278 -11.06 17.14 -1.15
N LYS A 279 -9.96 16.39 -1.18
CA LYS A 279 -8.58 16.91 -1.26
C LYS A 279 -8.41 17.84 -2.46
N ARG A 280 -8.88 17.41 -3.63
CA ARG A 280 -8.81 18.19 -4.88
C ARG A 280 -9.47 19.56 -4.81
N ARG A 281 -10.58 19.69 -4.09
CA ARG A 281 -11.29 20.96 -3.93
C ARG A 281 -10.77 21.79 -2.75
N ASN A 282 -9.89 21.21 -1.93
CA ASN A 282 -9.50 21.75 -0.64
C ASN A 282 -10.73 22.11 0.23
N ASP A 283 -11.75 21.24 0.18
CA ASP A 283 -13.02 21.43 0.86
C ASP A 283 -13.21 20.40 1.97
N THR A 284 -13.77 20.85 3.09
CA THR A 284 -14.22 20.00 4.20
C THR A 284 -15.69 20.25 4.47
N LEU A 285 -16.46 19.15 4.48
CA LEU A 285 -17.89 19.08 4.73
C LEU A 285 -18.16 18.31 6.02
N THR A 286 -19.31 18.53 6.62
CA THR A 286 -19.80 17.85 7.82
C THR A 286 -21.10 17.13 7.52
N ILE A 287 -21.19 15.85 7.85
CA ILE A 287 -22.44 15.07 7.76
C ILE A 287 -23.43 15.62 8.79
N LYS A 288 -24.59 16.09 8.33
CA LYS A 288 -25.61 16.73 9.17
C LYS A 288 -26.20 15.76 10.19
N SER A 289 -26.50 14.55 9.77
CA SER A 289 -27.02 13.46 10.61
C SER A 289 -27.02 12.14 9.85
N GLY A 290 -26.83 11.02 10.54
CA GLY A 290 -27.01 9.70 9.92
C GLY A 290 -26.52 8.58 10.82
N VAL A 291 -27.11 7.39 10.67
CA VAL A 291 -26.67 6.18 11.35
C VAL A 291 -26.44 5.10 10.30
N VAL A 292 -25.24 4.54 10.26
CA VAL A 292 -24.90 3.40 9.39
C VAL A 292 -25.22 2.11 10.15
N PRO A 293 -26.22 1.32 9.74
CA PRO A 293 -26.59 0.09 10.43
C PRO A 293 -25.44 -0.92 10.49
N ALA A 294 -25.43 -1.80 11.47
CA ALA A 294 -24.50 -2.93 11.52
C ALA A 294 -24.60 -3.79 10.25
N GLY A 295 -23.48 -4.04 9.58
CA GLY A 295 -23.44 -4.75 8.30
C GLY A 295 -24.25 -4.08 7.18
N GLY A 296 -24.59 -2.80 7.33
CA GLY A 296 -25.50 -2.07 6.45
C GLY A 296 -24.87 -0.84 5.81
N TYR A 297 -25.68 -0.19 4.98
CA TYR A 297 -25.30 0.93 4.14
C TYR A 297 -26.05 2.21 4.55
N LEU A 298 -25.42 3.36 4.33
CA LEU A 298 -26.04 4.67 4.43
C LEU A 298 -25.68 5.48 3.18
N VAL A 299 -26.68 5.76 2.35
CA VAL A 299 -26.56 6.65 1.19
C VAL A 299 -26.80 8.08 1.66
N LEU A 300 -25.85 8.97 1.38
CA LEU A 300 -25.86 10.39 1.68
C LEU A 300 -26.00 11.18 0.39
N ASP A 301 -27.10 11.93 0.27
CA ASP A 301 -27.31 12.88 -0.81
C ASP A 301 -26.32 14.05 -0.69
N GLY A 302 -25.69 14.42 -1.81
CA GLY A 302 -24.64 15.43 -1.82
C GLY A 302 -25.13 16.83 -1.45
N VAL A 303 -26.42 17.14 -1.61
CA VAL A 303 -27.00 18.45 -1.28
C VAL A 303 -27.61 18.42 0.12
N ASP A 304 -28.41 17.40 0.41
CA ASP A 304 -29.30 17.42 1.55
C ASP A 304 -28.62 16.95 2.85
N ASP A 305 -27.63 16.06 2.80
CA ASP A 305 -27.07 15.41 3.99
C ASP A 305 -25.79 16.06 4.53
N PHE A 306 -25.25 17.07 3.85
CA PHE A 306 -24.03 17.78 4.23
C PHE A 306 -24.28 19.26 4.55
N ASP A 307 -23.47 19.86 5.42
CA ASP A 307 -23.54 21.30 5.77
C ASP A 307 -23.33 22.23 4.55
N LYS A 308 -22.73 21.71 3.48
CA LYS A 308 -22.50 22.32 2.18
C LYS A 308 -22.68 21.25 1.11
N GLU A 309 -22.84 21.62 -0.16
CA GLU A 309 -22.95 20.61 -1.22
C GLU A 309 -21.63 19.84 -1.43
N LEU A 310 -21.70 18.52 -1.34
CA LEU A 310 -20.67 17.60 -1.82
C LEU A 310 -20.67 17.65 -3.34
N VAL A 311 -19.56 18.09 -3.95
CA VAL A 311 -19.34 17.97 -5.39
C VAL A 311 -18.05 17.22 -5.63
N VAL A 312 -18.18 16.04 -6.23
CA VAL A 312 -17.06 15.21 -6.69
C VAL A 312 -16.94 15.37 -8.20
N ALA A 313 -15.82 15.93 -8.66
CA ALA A 313 -15.63 16.16 -10.09
C ALA A 313 -15.42 14.84 -10.85
N LYS A 314 -15.87 14.79 -12.12
CA LYS A 314 -15.61 13.66 -13.04
C LYS A 314 -14.12 13.38 -13.28
N THR A 315 -13.27 14.37 -13.00
CA THR A 315 -11.82 14.21 -13.01
C THR A 315 -11.28 13.37 -11.85
N GLY A 316 -12.14 12.92 -10.94
CA GLY A 316 -11.79 12.12 -9.78
C GLY A 316 -11.02 12.91 -8.72
N GLY A 317 -10.36 12.17 -7.83
CA GLY A 317 -9.56 12.70 -6.73
C GLY A 317 -9.74 11.92 -5.44
N GLU A 318 -9.07 12.38 -4.41
CA GLU A 318 -8.99 11.73 -3.11
C GLU A 318 -10.09 12.26 -2.19
N ILE A 319 -10.76 11.33 -1.53
CA ILE A 319 -11.80 11.63 -0.54
C ILE A 319 -11.45 10.90 0.75
N TYR A 320 -11.53 11.62 1.85
CA TYR A 320 -11.31 11.08 3.19
C TYR A 320 -12.56 11.33 4.03
N LEU A 321 -12.88 10.37 4.88
CA LEU A 321 -13.93 10.40 5.88
C LEU A 321 -13.25 10.32 7.25
N ASP A 322 -13.39 11.36 8.06
CA ASP A 322 -12.89 11.41 9.42
C ASP A 322 -14.06 11.29 10.41
N GLY A 323 -13.95 10.35 11.33
CA GLY A 323 -14.78 10.26 12.51
C GLY A 323 -14.48 11.35 13.53
N THR A 324 -15.11 11.25 14.69
CA THR A 324 -14.92 12.22 15.79
C THR A 324 -13.71 11.87 16.66
N VAL A 325 -13.17 10.66 16.53
CA VAL A 325 -11.97 10.17 17.21
C VAL A 325 -10.79 10.24 16.25
N THR A 326 -9.66 10.79 16.69
CA THR A 326 -8.42 10.82 15.90
C THR A 326 -8.04 9.42 15.43
N GLY A 327 -7.72 9.26 14.14
CA GLY A 327 -7.38 7.97 13.52
C GLY A 327 -8.58 7.14 13.08
N GLN A 328 -9.80 7.52 13.46
CA GLN A 328 -11.01 6.95 12.86
C GLN A 328 -11.16 7.52 11.45
N GLU A 329 -10.56 6.85 10.47
CA GLU A 329 -10.49 7.33 9.10
C GLU A 329 -10.81 6.22 8.08
N SER A 330 -11.51 6.60 7.02
CA SER A 330 -11.57 5.85 5.76
C SER A 330 -11.25 6.78 4.60
N SER A 331 -10.69 6.26 3.52
CA SER A 331 -10.38 7.05 2.34
C SER A 331 -10.49 6.24 1.06
N ILE A 332 -10.76 6.93 -0.05
CA ILE A 332 -10.88 6.35 -1.38
C ILE A 332 -10.23 7.24 -2.44
N TRP A 333 -9.51 6.61 -3.38
CA TRP A 333 -9.06 7.24 -4.61
C TRP A 333 -10.13 7.07 -5.69
N ILE A 334 -10.71 8.16 -6.15
CA ILE A 334 -11.70 8.15 -7.24
C ILE A 334 -10.96 8.33 -8.57
N PRO A 335 -10.90 7.31 -9.46
CA PRO A 335 -10.39 7.51 -10.81
C PRO A 335 -11.29 8.47 -11.60
N ALA A 336 -10.73 9.12 -12.61
CA ALA A 336 -11.53 9.98 -13.48
C ALA A 336 -12.55 9.14 -14.24
N SER A 337 -13.82 9.53 -14.17
CA SER A 337 -14.94 8.70 -14.60
C SER A 337 -16.22 9.54 -14.63
N GLU A 338 -17.15 9.18 -15.50
CA GLU A 338 -18.56 9.63 -15.41
C GLU A 338 -19.42 8.72 -14.53
N GLY A 339 -18.98 7.48 -14.33
CA GLY A 339 -19.63 6.48 -13.48
C GLY A 339 -19.17 6.54 -12.03
N VAL A 340 -19.84 5.73 -11.21
CA VAL A 340 -19.53 5.55 -9.79
C VAL A 340 -18.20 4.81 -9.57
N SER A 341 -17.53 5.13 -8.47
CA SER A 341 -16.37 4.39 -7.98
C SER A 341 -16.66 3.88 -6.58
N GLY A 342 -16.00 2.80 -6.16
CA GLY A 342 -16.23 2.20 -4.86
C GLY A 342 -15.12 1.30 -4.39
N THR A 343 -15.33 0.71 -3.22
CA THR A 343 -14.40 -0.24 -2.59
C THR A 343 -14.93 -1.67 -2.63
N ILE A 344 -14.05 -2.67 -2.74
CA ILE A 344 -14.41 -4.09 -2.68
C ILE A 344 -13.45 -4.81 -1.74
N ASP A 345 -13.99 -5.62 -0.83
CA ASP A 345 -13.20 -6.54 -0.01
C ASP A 345 -12.65 -7.67 -0.89
N VAL A 346 -11.33 -7.87 -0.83
CA VAL A 346 -10.62 -8.89 -1.61
C VAL A 346 -10.40 -10.12 -0.73
N ALA A 347 -10.32 -11.30 -1.36
CA ALA A 347 -10.20 -12.58 -0.65
C ALA A 347 -8.93 -12.71 0.22
N ASP A 348 -7.88 -11.93 -0.08
CA ASP A 348 -6.65 -11.87 0.71
C ASP A 348 -6.74 -10.91 1.91
N GLY A 349 -7.90 -10.28 2.13
CA GLY A 349 -8.12 -9.31 3.21
C GLY A 349 -7.78 -7.86 2.84
N SER A 350 -7.23 -7.63 1.64
CA SER A 350 -7.02 -6.27 1.13
C SER A 350 -8.34 -5.61 0.69
N ILE A 351 -8.29 -4.29 0.46
CA ILE A 351 -9.41 -3.51 -0.06
C ILE A 351 -9.02 -2.98 -1.43
N ALA A 352 -9.74 -3.41 -2.47
CA ALA A 352 -9.61 -2.86 -3.81
C ALA A 352 -10.44 -1.59 -3.97
N GLN A 353 -10.00 -0.68 -4.83
CA GLN A 353 -10.70 0.56 -5.15
C GLN A 353 -10.72 0.75 -6.67
N GLY A 354 -11.75 1.42 -7.19
CA GLY A 354 -11.80 1.73 -8.62
C GLY A 354 -13.21 2.01 -9.14
N PRO A 355 -13.38 2.09 -10.47
CA PRO A 355 -14.68 2.31 -11.09
C PRO A 355 -15.54 1.06 -10.92
N LEU A 356 -16.82 1.21 -10.58
CA LEU A 356 -17.77 0.10 -10.50
C LEU A 356 -18.51 -0.10 -11.83
N ALA A 357 -18.94 -1.34 -12.09
CA ALA A 357 -19.71 -1.66 -13.29
C ALA A 357 -21.07 -0.95 -13.34
N SER A 358 -21.67 -0.71 -12.17
CA SER A 358 -22.91 0.04 -11.98
C SER A 358 -22.99 0.59 -10.55
N ALA A 359 -23.77 1.64 -10.36
CA ALA A 359 -24.10 2.15 -9.01
C ALA A 359 -25.02 1.18 -8.27
N THR A 360 -24.77 0.98 -6.97
CA THR A 360 -25.54 0.05 -6.13
C THR A 360 -25.95 0.68 -4.79
N PRO A 361 -26.63 1.84 -4.79
CA PRO A 361 -27.00 2.55 -3.57
C PRO A 361 -27.94 1.71 -2.68
N GLY A 362 -27.55 1.56 -1.42
CA GLY A 362 -28.21 0.81 -0.37
C GLY A 362 -27.89 -0.69 -0.35
N GLU A 363 -27.04 -1.17 -1.25
CA GLU A 363 -26.84 -2.59 -1.52
C GLU A 363 -25.34 -2.94 -1.63
N LYS A 364 -25.03 -4.23 -1.79
CA LYS A 364 -23.65 -4.65 -2.05
C LYS A 364 -23.14 -4.09 -3.39
N ASN A 365 -21.92 -3.53 -3.35
CA ASN A 365 -21.21 -3.03 -4.52
C ASN A 365 -21.23 -4.02 -5.69
N ALA A 366 -21.49 -3.48 -6.88
CA ALA A 366 -21.17 -4.16 -8.13
C ALA A 366 -19.66 -4.49 -8.22
N ALA A 367 -19.27 -5.37 -9.13
CA ALA A 367 -17.86 -5.66 -9.37
C ALA A 367 -17.11 -4.42 -9.90
N LEU A 368 -15.80 -4.36 -9.65
CA LEU A 368 -14.94 -3.37 -10.28
C LEU A 368 -14.94 -3.57 -11.79
N LYS A 369 -15.16 -2.48 -12.51
CA LYS A 369 -15.34 -2.50 -13.96
C LYS A 369 -14.01 -2.76 -14.65
N LEU A 370 -13.88 -3.91 -15.30
CA LEU A 370 -12.80 -4.14 -16.24
C LEU A 370 -13.00 -3.30 -17.51
N GLY A 371 -11.95 -2.63 -17.95
CA GLY A 371 -11.89 -1.83 -19.16
C GLY A 371 -11.51 -2.63 -20.40
N SER A 372 -11.17 -1.91 -21.47
CA SER A 372 -10.85 -2.50 -22.78
C SER A 372 -9.45 -3.08 -22.91
N VAL A 373 -8.51 -2.70 -22.03
CA VAL A 373 -7.15 -3.22 -21.99
C VAL A 373 -6.89 -3.71 -20.58
N TYR A 374 -6.41 -4.93 -20.42
CA TYR A 374 -6.22 -5.55 -19.12
C TYR A 374 -4.85 -6.19 -18.98
N ILE A 375 -4.44 -6.44 -17.74
CA ILE A 375 -3.18 -7.12 -17.41
C ILE A 375 -3.42 -8.62 -17.48
N ASP A 376 -2.74 -9.26 -18.41
CA ASP A 376 -2.91 -10.69 -18.73
C ASP A 376 -1.86 -11.55 -18.04
N GLU A 377 -0.62 -11.09 -17.97
CA GLU A 377 0.47 -11.85 -17.36
C GLU A 377 1.45 -10.93 -16.64
N ILE A 378 1.93 -11.36 -15.48
CA ILE A 378 2.96 -10.70 -14.69
C ILE A 378 4.00 -11.75 -14.30
N HIS A 379 5.21 -11.61 -14.81
CA HIS A 379 6.36 -12.40 -14.40
C HIS A 379 7.24 -11.52 -13.51
N TYR A 380 7.00 -11.61 -12.20
CA TYR A 380 7.79 -10.92 -11.18
C TYR A 380 8.72 -11.93 -10.51
N HIS A 381 9.82 -11.47 -9.91
CA HIS A 381 10.80 -12.32 -9.23
C HIS A 381 11.18 -13.59 -10.04
N PRO A 382 11.78 -13.44 -11.22
CA PRO A 382 12.14 -14.59 -12.06
C PRO A 382 13.15 -15.50 -11.36
N ASP A 383 13.21 -16.78 -11.78
CA ASP A 383 14.38 -17.62 -11.47
C ASP A 383 15.57 -17.11 -12.31
N ASP A 384 16.54 -16.45 -11.66
CA ASP A 384 17.74 -15.88 -12.29
C ASP A 384 18.59 -16.93 -13.04
N LYS A 385 18.42 -18.22 -12.72
CA LYS A 385 19.10 -19.34 -13.41
C LYS A 385 18.15 -20.10 -14.33
N GLY A 386 16.89 -19.67 -14.39
CA GLY A 386 15.83 -20.27 -15.16
C GLY A 386 15.92 -19.94 -16.65
N ALA A 387 14.95 -20.48 -17.40
CA ALA A 387 14.88 -20.26 -18.85
C ALA A 387 14.52 -18.80 -19.20
N LEU A 388 13.74 -18.13 -18.36
CA LEU A 388 13.32 -16.73 -18.50
C LEU A 388 13.78 -15.95 -17.26
N PRO A 389 15.05 -15.52 -17.19
CA PRO A 389 15.61 -14.95 -15.97
C PRO A 389 15.35 -13.43 -15.88
N PHE A 390 14.22 -12.94 -16.38
CA PHE A 390 13.88 -11.53 -16.39
C PHE A 390 12.38 -11.31 -16.20
N GLU A 391 12.04 -10.15 -15.67
CA GLU A 391 10.66 -9.73 -15.44
C GLU A 391 9.95 -9.33 -16.74
N TYR A 392 8.64 -9.49 -16.78
CA TYR A 392 7.82 -8.90 -17.84
C TYR A 392 6.36 -8.74 -17.42
N MET A 393 5.63 -7.96 -18.20
CA MET A 393 4.19 -7.86 -18.12
C MET A 393 3.55 -7.91 -19.51
N GLU A 394 2.36 -8.52 -19.60
CA GLU A 394 1.55 -8.54 -20.81
C GLU A 394 0.24 -7.80 -20.62
N LEU A 395 -0.11 -7.01 -21.63
CA LEU A 395 -1.41 -6.36 -21.72
C LEU A 395 -2.15 -6.85 -22.96
N VAL A 396 -3.44 -7.10 -22.83
CA VAL A 396 -4.31 -7.57 -23.92
C VAL A 396 -5.40 -6.56 -24.19
N ASN A 397 -5.68 -6.32 -25.48
CA ASN A 397 -6.87 -5.60 -25.93
C ASN A 397 -8.04 -6.56 -26.03
N ALA A 398 -9.07 -6.37 -25.21
CA ALA A 398 -10.25 -7.23 -25.16
C ALA A 398 -11.30 -6.95 -26.27
N THR A 399 -11.04 -5.99 -27.16
CA THR A 399 -12.04 -5.46 -28.10
C THR A 399 -11.82 -5.96 -29.53
N ASP A 400 -12.90 -5.92 -30.33
CA ASP A 400 -12.89 -6.24 -31.77
C ASP A 400 -12.26 -5.14 -32.65
N ALA A 401 -11.65 -4.11 -32.05
CA ALA A 401 -11.05 -2.99 -32.75
C ALA A 401 -9.65 -2.70 -32.22
N ASP A 402 -8.78 -2.14 -33.08
CA ASP A 402 -7.47 -1.67 -32.67
C ASP A 402 -7.62 -0.51 -31.67
N ILE A 403 -6.84 -0.55 -30.59
CA ILE A 403 -6.80 0.50 -29.56
C ILE A 403 -5.52 1.32 -29.72
N SER A 404 -5.69 2.63 -29.97
CA SER A 404 -4.60 3.60 -29.83
C SER A 404 -4.36 3.88 -28.36
N LEU A 405 -3.14 3.60 -27.88
CA LEU A 405 -2.70 3.89 -26.51
C LEU A 405 -2.25 5.35 -26.33
N PHE A 406 -2.66 6.22 -27.24
CA PHE A 406 -2.47 7.66 -27.15
C PHE A 406 -3.78 8.38 -27.49
N SER A 407 -4.23 9.24 -26.57
CA SER A 407 -5.38 10.11 -26.76
C SER A 407 -4.94 11.39 -27.45
N THR A 408 -5.37 11.60 -28.70
CA THR A 408 -5.07 12.83 -29.46
C THR A 408 -5.85 14.03 -28.93
N THR A 409 -7.04 13.81 -28.36
CA THR A 409 -7.88 14.84 -27.73
C THR A 409 -7.21 15.40 -26.46
N VAL A 410 -6.73 14.51 -25.59
CA VAL A 410 -6.02 14.91 -24.38
C VAL A 410 -4.57 15.29 -24.69
N ASN A 411 -4.01 14.76 -25.79
CA ASN A 411 -2.60 14.81 -26.17
C ASN A 411 -1.71 14.16 -25.11
N LYS A 412 -2.04 12.92 -24.76
CA LYS A 412 -1.37 12.15 -23.71
C LYS A 412 -1.43 10.65 -23.97
N GLY A 413 -0.39 9.92 -23.59
CA GLY A 413 -0.33 8.47 -23.65
C GLY A 413 -1.06 7.81 -22.48
N TRP A 414 -1.52 6.58 -22.70
CA TRP A 414 -1.90 5.69 -21.61
C TRP A 414 -0.70 5.45 -20.69
N LYS A 415 -0.99 5.19 -19.42
CA LYS A 415 0.03 4.95 -18.40
C LYS A 415 -0.12 3.58 -17.78
N ILE A 416 1.01 3.01 -17.41
CA ILE A 416 1.07 1.88 -16.49
C ILE A 416 1.72 2.36 -15.20
N GLU A 417 0.90 2.51 -14.17
CA GLU A 417 1.37 2.77 -12.81
C GLU A 417 2.00 1.50 -12.21
N GLY A 418 2.89 1.66 -11.24
CA GLY A 418 3.80 0.62 -10.73
C GLY A 418 5.16 0.72 -11.42
N ILE A 419 5.19 0.52 -12.74
CA ILE A 419 6.42 0.58 -13.55
C ILE A 419 6.72 1.94 -14.21
N GLY A 420 5.95 2.98 -13.87
CA GLY A 420 6.19 4.35 -14.35
C GLY A 420 6.16 4.55 -15.87
N PHE A 421 5.45 3.69 -16.61
CA PHE A 421 5.50 3.66 -18.07
C PHE A 421 4.39 4.53 -18.72
N GLU A 422 4.71 5.22 -19.81
CA GLU A 422 3.74 6.00 -20.61
C GLU A 422 3.88 5.69 -22.10
N PHE A 423 2.78 5.31 -22.75
CA PHE A 423 2.74 5.02 -24.17
C PHE A 423 2.90 6.28 -25.03
N THR A 424 3.37 6.09 -26.26
CA THR A 424 3.60 7.19 -27.21
C THR A 424 2.53 7.20 -28.31
N SER A 425 2.51 8.25 -29.13
CA SER A 425 1.54 8.43 -30.22
C SER A 425 1.52 7.34 -31.28
N SER A 426 2.54 6.48 -31.35
CA SER A 426 2.60 5.36 -32.29
C SER A 426 2.15 4.03 -31.69
N SER A 427 1.86 3.98 -30.39
CA SER A 427 1.50 2.75 -29.68
C SER A 427 0.06 2.35 -29.98
N VAL A 428 -0.13 1.18 -30.57
CA VAL A 428 -1.45 0.61 -30.91
C VAL A 428 -1.47 -0.86 -30.50
N ILE A 429 -2.51 -1.32 -29.83
CA ILE A 429 -2.75 -2.76 -29.66
C ILE A 429 -3.80 -3.19 -30.70
N PRO A 430 -3.50 -4.13 -31.61
CA PRO A 430 -4.50 -4.65 -32.54
C PRO A 430 -5.73 -5.22 -31.82
N ALA A 431 -6.86 -5.35 -32.51
CA ALA A 431 -8.03 -6.07 -32.01
C ALA A 431 -7.64 -7.47 -31.50
N HIS A 432 -8.01 -7.82 -30.26
CA HIS A 432 -7.59 -9.07 -29.59
C HIS A 432 -6.05 -9.28 -29.52
N GLY A 433 -5.28 -8.24 -29.80
CA GLY A 433 -3.83 -8.25 -29.78
C GLY A 433 -3.28 -8.06 -28.37
N ARG A 434 -1.97 -8.24 -28.26
CA ARG A 434 -1.24 -8.06 -27.01
C ARG A 434 0.03 -7.25 -27.21
N ILE A 435 0.53 -6.72 -26.11
CA ILE A 435 1.84 -6.09 -26.03
C ILE A 435 2.62 -6.67 -24.86
N LEU A 436 3.94 -6.71 -25.04
CA LEU A 436 4.89 -7.17 -24.05
C LEU A 436 5.67 -5.97 -23.50
N LEU A 437 5.79 -5.88 -22.18
CA LEU A 437 6.58 -4.89 -21.46
C LEU A 437 7.73 -5.61 -20.76
N ILE A 438 8.97 -5.21 -21.02
CA ILE A 438 10.19 -5.76 -20.40
C ILE A 438 11.02 -4.64 -19.76
N PRO A 439 11.87 -4.93 -18.75
CA PRO A 439 12.80 -3.95 -18.22
C PRO A 439 13.75 -3.40 -19.28
N GLU A 440 14.05 -2.09 -19.24
CA GLU A 440 15.10 -1.48 -20.07
C GLU A 440 16.49 -1.98 -19.66
N ASN A 441 16.70 -2.19 -18.36
CA ASN A 441 17.95 -2.70 -17.78
C ASN A 441 17.63 -3.85 -16.81
N LEU A 442 18.55 -4.80 -16.68
CA LEU A 442 18.46 -5.91 -15.74
C LEU A 442 19.38 -5.61 -14.54
N GLU A 443 18.84 -5.61 -13.33
CA GLU A 443 19.61 -5.26 -12.10
C GLU A 443 20.43 -6.44 -11.59
N ASP A 444 19.82 -7.63 -11.53
CA ASP A 444 20.39 -8.80 -10.85
C ASP A 444 21.19 -9.73 -11.79
N ILE A 445 20.98 -9.60 -13.10
CA ILE A 445 21.65 -10.39 -14.12
C ILE A 445 22.19 -9.52 -15.25
N SER A 446 23.20 -10.04 -15.97
CA SER A 446 23.77 -9.38 -17.14
C SER A 446 23.62 -10.25 -18.37
N ILE A 447 22.87 -9.76 -19.37
CA ILE A 447 22.67 -10.41 -20.67
C ILE A 447 23.23 -9.50 -21.76
N ASP A 448 24.17 -10.03 -22.55
CA ASP A 448 24.76 -9.32 -23.68
C ASP A 448 23.71 -8.93 -24.72
N ASN A 449 23.71 -7.66 -25.13
CA ASN A 449 22.78 -7.09 -26.12
C ASN A 449 21.30 -7.19 -25.71
N TRP A 450 21.02 -7.07 -24.41
CA TRP A 450 19.65 -7.00 -23.88
C TRP A 450 18.76 -6.01 -24.65
N GLY A 451 17.53 -6.43 -24.93
CA GLY A 451 16.52 -5.58 -25.55
C GLY A 451 15.48 -6.35 -26.39
N PRO A 452 14.50 -5.64 -26.98
CA PRO A 452 13.36 -6.24 -27.67
C PRO A 452 13.70 -7.28 -28.75
N GLU A 453 14.71 -7.04 -29.58
CA GLU A 453 15.09 -7.95 -30.66
C GLU A 453 15.68 -9.26 -30.15
N LEU A 454 16.49 -9.17 -29.08
CA LEU A 454 17.04 -10.34 -28.41
C LEU A 454 15.91 -11.16 -27.79
N VAL A 455 15.01 -10.50 -27.05
CA VAL A 455 13.86 -11.17 -26.41
C VAL A 455 13.01 -11.87 -27.47
N ARG A 456 12.70 -11.18 -28.57
CA ARG A 456 11.93 -11.74 -29.67
C ARG A 456 12.56 -12.99 -30.26
N THR A 457 13.83 -12.93 -30.59
CA THR A 457 14.53 -14.03 -31.27
C THR A 457 14.77 -15.21 -30.34
N SER A 458 15.18 -14.95 -29.09
CA SER A 458 15.54 -15.99 -28.12
C SER A 458 14.34 -16.71 -27.55
N TYR A 459 13.20 -16.02 -27.38
CA TYR A 459 12.00 -16.57 -26.73
C TYR A 459 10.82 -16.80 -27.68
N GLY A 460 10.99 -16.49 -28.97
CA GLY A 460 10.00 -16.77 -30.01
C GLY A 460 8.74 -15.92 -29.90
N VAL A 461 8.89 -14.63 -29.55
CA VAL A 461 7.76 -13.68 -29.48
C VAL A 461 7.22 -13.42 -30.89
N PRO A 462 5.90 -13.58 -31.15
CA PRO A 462 5.31 -13.36 -32.47
C PRO A 462 5.58 -11.96 -33.04
N ALA A 463 5.79 -11.87 -34.36
CA ALA A 463 6.26 -10.64 -35.02
C ALA A 463 5.29 -9.45 -34.91
N ASP A 464 4.01 -9.73 -34.70
CA ASP A 464 2.92 -8.77 -34.51
C ASP A 464 2.79 -8.28 -33.05
N VAL A 465 3.38 -9.00 -32.08
CA VAL A 465 3.45 -8.56 -30.69
C VAL A 465 4.50 -7.47 -30.56
N GLN A 466 4.05 -6.27 -30.17
CA GLN A 466 4.95 -5.15 -29.87
C GLN A 466 5.60 -5.36 -28.51
N ILE A 467 6.90 -5.06 -28.44
CA ILE A 467 7.70 -5.14 -27.22
C ILE A 467 8.13 -3.74 -26.86
N PHE A 468 7.75 -3.29 -25.67
CA PHE A 468 8.13 -2.01 -25.08
C PHE A 468 9.07 -2.24 -23.90
N THR A 469 9.94 -1.27 -23.64
CA THR A 469 10.84 -1.28 -22.48
C THR A 469 10.36 -0.27 -21.45
N TYR A 470 10.30 -0.66 -20.18
CA TYR A 470 10.02 0.25 -19.07
C TYR A 470 11.26 0.44 -18.18
N THR A 471 11.32 1.61 -17.53
CA THR A 471 12.34 1.90 -16.52
C THR A 471 11.91 1.35 -15.17
N GLY A 472 12.83 0.80 -14.38
CA GLY A 472 12.55 0.22 -13.06
C GLY A 472 12.33 -1.29 -13.13
N LYS A 473 11.71 -1.83 -12.08
CA LYS A 473 11.43 -3.26 -11.91
C LYS A 473 10.04 -3.48 -11.31
N LEU A 474 9.53 -4.68 -11.48
CA LEU A 474 8.39 -5.17 -10.71
C LEU A 474 8.84 -5.46 -9.27
N SER A 475 7.96 -5.24 -8.31
CA SER A 475 8.21 -5.63 -6.93
C SER A 475 8.23 -7.15 -6.79
N ASN A 476 9.30 -7.73 -6.23
CA ASN A 476 9.35 -9.17 -5.96
C ASN A 476 8.37 -9.61 -4.86
N ARG A 477 7.84 -8.69 -4.06
CA ARG A 477 6.93 -9.01 -2.95
C ARG A 477 5.48 -8.58 -3.22
N GLY A 478 5.28 -7.68 -4.16
CA GLY A 478 3.98 -7.12 -4.48
C GLY A 478 3.97 -5.60 -4.58
N GLU A 479 3.07 -5.09 -5.41
CA GLU A 479 2.80 -3.67 -5.61
C GLU A 479 1.43 -3.49 -6.29
N THR A 480 0.96 -2.24 -6.37
CA THR A 480 -0.18 -1.91 -7.22
C THR A 480 0.29 -1.59 -8.63
N ILE A 481 -0.21 -2.33 -9.61
CA ILE A 481 -0.09 -2.00 -11.03
C ILE A 481 -1.46 -1.56 -11.53
N ALA A 482 -1.53 -0.47 -12.29
CA ALA A 482 -2.77 -0.01 -12.90
C ALA A 482 -2.58 0.45 -14.35
N VAL A 483 -3.47 -0.02 -15.24
CA VAL A 483 -3.58 0.41 -16.64
C VAL A 483 -4.52 1.61 -16.69
N LYS A 484 -3.97 2.77 -17.07
CA LYS A 484 -4.64 4.07 -16.97
C LYS A 484 -4.81 4.73 -18.35
N GLU A 485 -6.06 4.98 -18.76
CA GLU A 485 -6.40 5.74 -19.97
C GLU A 485 -6.54 7.24 -19.65
N PRO A 486 -5.96 8.17 -20.44
CA PRO A 486 -6.18 9.61 -20.26
C PRO A 486 -7.63 10.00 -20.52
N PHE A 487 -8.30 10.47 -19.47
CA PHE A 487 -9.70 10.89 -19.51
C PHE A 487 -9.84 12.37 -19.88
N SER A 488 -9.09 13.25 -19.20
CA SER A 488 -9.14 14.70 -19.43
C SER A 488 -7.87 15.40 -18.98
N LYS A 489 -7.79 16.70 -19.23
CA LYS A 489 -6.73 17.56 -18.70
C LYS A 489 -7.26 18.91 -18.24
N GLU A 490 -6.55 19.51 -17.31
CA GLU A 490 -6.72 20.88 -16.86
C GLU A 490 -5.43 21.67 -17.10
N GLY A 491 -5.55 22.94 -17.45
CA GLY A 491 -4.39 23.77 -17.78
C GLY A 491 -3.85 23.52 -19.20
N VAL A 492 -2.70 24.13 -19.48
CA VAL A 492 -2.05 24.10 -20.81
C VAL A 492 -0.53 24.00 -20.65
N GLY A 493 0.14 23.51 -21.70
CA GLY A 493 1.60 23.44 -21.71
C GLY A 493 2.16 22.41 -20.73
N VAL A 494 3.33 22.71 -20.17
CA VAL A 494 4.06 21.81 -19.26
C VAL A 494 3.40 21.67 -17.89
N ASP A 495 2.54 22.62 -17.51
CA ASP A 495 1.82 22.63 -16.23
C ASP A 495 0.44 21.94 -16.32
N ALA A 496 0.12 21.35 -17.48
CA ALA A 496 -1.14 20.65 -17.66
C ALA A 496 -1.23 19.45 -16.72
N LYS A 497 -2.33 19.37 -15.96
CA LYS A 497 -2.67 18.22 -15.13
C LYS A 497 -3.50 17.25 -15.95
N PHE A 498 -3.15 15.97 -15.90
CA PHE A 498 -3.82 14.91 -16.64
C PHE A 498 -4.57 13.99 -15.67
N PHE A 499 -5.80 13.64 -16.03
CA PHE A 499 -6.66 12.78 -15.22
C PHE A 499 -6.95 11.50 -15.99
N TYR A 500 -6.96 10.38 -15.28
CA TYR A 500 -7.00 9.07 -15.91
C TYR A 500 -8.14 8.24 -15.35
N THR A 501 -8.78 7.48 -16.23
CA THR A 501 -9.68 6.39 -15.86
C THR A 501 -8.88 5.09 -15.80
N TRP A 502 -9.32 4.12 -15.00
CA TRP A 502 -8.62 2.86 -14.81
C TRP A 502 -9.30 1.77 -15.63
N HIS A 503 -8.52 1.04 -16.41
CA HIS A 503 -9.01 -0.08 -17.21
C HIS A 503 -8.78 -1.41 -16.50
N ASP A 504 -7.64 -1.57 -15.86
CA ASP A 504 -7.39 -2.71 -15.00
C ASP A 504 -6.42 -2.28 -13.90
N ALA A 505 -6.48 -2.98 -12.78
CA ALA A 505 -5.55 -2.81 -11.70
C ALA A 505 -5.42 -4.11 -10.90
N THR A 506 -4.25 -4.31 -10.30
CA THR A 506 -3.96 -5.43 -9.43
C THR A 506 -3.02 -4.97 -8.33
N LEU A 507 -3.27 -5.45 -7.12
CA LEU A 507 -2.33 -5.38 -6.01
C LEU A 507 -1.80 -6.80 -5.81
N TYR A 508 -0.82 -7.20 -6.62
CA TYR A 508 -0.30 -8.56 -6.56
C TYR A 508 0.61 -8.74 -5.34
N SER A 509 0.80 -9.99 -4.91
CA SER A 509 1.71 -10.33 -3.83
C SER A 509 2.26 -11.73 -3.97
N ASP A 510 3.50 -11.90 -3.55
CA ASP A 510 4.18 -13.19 -3.40
C ASP A 510 3.60 -14.05 -2.26
N ALA A 511 2.97 -13.42 -1.27
CA ALA A 511 2.34 -14.09 -0.15
C ALA A 511 0.97 -14.71 -0.48
N TRP A 512 0.53 -14.63 -1.74
CA TRP A 512 -0.73 -15.23 -2.17
C TRP A 512 -0.69 -16.76 -2.11
N ALA A 513 -1.52 -17.32 -1.22
CA ALA A 513 -1.63 -18.75 -1.03
C ALA A 513 -1.97 -19.48 -2.34
N GLY A 514 -1.15 -20.47 -2.70
CA GLY A 514 -1.32 -21.27 -3.91
C GLY A 514 -0.75 -20.62 -5.18
N LEU A 515 -0.12 -19.44 -5.09
CA LEU A 515 0.53 -18.75 -6.21
C LEU A 515 2.04 -18.59 -6.02
N THR A 516 2.61 -19.17 -4.95
CA THR A 516 4.03 -19.03 -4.57
C THR A 516 5.02 -19.56 -5.61
N SER A 517 4.59 -20.38 -6.58
CA SER A 517 5.47 -20.77 -7.68
C SER A 517 5.79 -19.60 -8.63
N ALA A 518 4.97 -18.54 -8.64
CA ALA A 518 5.26 -17.33 -9.39
C ALA A 518 6.32 -16.44 -8.71
N ASP A 519 6.80 -16.83 -7.53
CA ASP A 519 7.81 -16.11 -6.75
C ASP A 519 9.14 -16.88 -6.76
N GLY A 520 10.12 -16.45 -7.56
CA GLY A 520 11.47 -17.02 -7.59
C GLY A 520 11.61 -18.41 -8.23
N MET A 521 10.50 -19.06 -8.61
CA MET A 521 10.50 -20.43 -9.16
C MET A 521 10.26 -20.47 -10.68
N GLY A 522 10.29 -19.31 -11.34
CA GLY A 522 10.21 -19.16 -12.80
C GLY A 522 8.83 -19.31 -13.42
N TYR A 523 7.75 -19.31 -12.61
CA TYR A 523 6.38 -19.20 -13.09
C TYR A 523 5.94 -17.74 -13.11
N SER A 524 4.88 -17.43 -13.85
CA SER A 524 4.23 -16.11 -13.86
C SER A 524 2.84 -16.18 -13.25
N LEU A 525 2.31 -15.02 -12.87
CA LEU A 525 0.88 -14.84 -12.64
C LEU A 525 0.19 -14.64 -13.98
N GLN A 526 -0.72 -15.55 -14.33
CA GLN A 526 -1.56 -15.46 -15.52
C GLN A 526 -3.01 -15.19 -15.13
N ARG A 527 -3.64 -14.26 -15.83
CA ARG A 527 -5.01 -13.82 -15.59
C ARG A 527 -5.98 -14.96 -15.93
N LYS A 528 -6.83 -15.32 -14.97
CA LYS A 528 -7.88 -16.34 -15.17
C LYS A 528 -9.30 -15.78 -15.14
N ASP A 529 -9.52 -14.65 -14.45
CA ASP A 529 -10.83 -13.99 -14.40
C ASP A 529 -10.81 -12.72 -15.25
N LEU A 530 -11.58 -12.73 -16.35
CA LEU A 530 -11.69 -11.61 -17.29
C LEU A 530 -12.99 -10.83 -17.13
N THR A 531 -13.70 -11.00 -16.01
CA THR A 531 -14.99 -10.34 -15.76
C THR A 531 -14.90 -9.12 -14.86
N THR A 532 -13.80 -8.97 -14.12
CA THR A 532 -13.52 -7.87 -13.18
C THR A 532 -12.05 -7.50 -13.24
N MET A 533 -11.67 -6.39 -12.61
CA MET A 533 -10.27 -5.99 -12.39
C MET A 533 -9.46 -7.06 -11.64
N GLY A 534 -8.14 -7.02 -11.80
CA GLY A 534 -7.17 -8.04 -11.39
C GLY A 534 -6.84 -8.10 -9.90
N TYR A 535 -7.67 -7.53 -9.03
CA TYR A 535 -7.38 -7.54 -7.61
C TYR A 535 -7.52 -8.92 -6.99
N GLY A 536 -6.51 -9.30 -6.19
CA GLY A 536 -6.54 -10.50 -5.36
C GLY A 536 -6.20 -11.81 -6.08
N PRO A 537 -5.87 -12.86 -5.31
CA PRO A 537 -5.40 -14.13 -5.85
C PRO A 537 -6.47 -14.88 -6.65
N SER A 538 -7.75 -14.55 -6.45
CA SER A 538 -8.86 -15.14 -7.21
C SER A 538 -8.86 -14.75 -8.68
N ALA A 539 -8.18 -13.67 -9.07
CA ALA A 539 -8.06 -13.26 -10.46
C ALA A 539 -6.93 -13.99 -11.22
N TRP A 540 -6.04 -14.70 -10.52
CA TRP A 540 -4.78 -15.21 -11.10
C TRP A 540 -4.59 -16.72 -10.91
N THR A 541 -3.73 -17.29 -11.75
CA THR A 541 -3.13 -18.61 -11.56
C THR A 541 -1.62 -18.48 -11.74
N ALA A 542 -0.84 -19.28 -11.01
CA ALA A 542 0.59 -19.41 -11.30
C ALA A 542 0.78 -20.48 -12.36
N ALA A 543 1.49 -20.17 -13.45
CA ALA A 543 1.71 -21.08 -14.58
C ALA A 543 3.07 -20.83 -15.27
N GLU A 544 3.51 -21.77 -16.11
CA GLU A 544 4.72 -21.58 -16.92
C GLU A 544 4.54 -20.33 -17.82
N PRO A 545 5.54 -19.44 -17.90
CA PRO A 545 5.38 -18.16 -18.59
C PRO A 545 5.04 -18.30 -20.07
N THR A 546 4.05 -17.54 -20.55
CA THR A 546 3.51 -17.60 -21.91
C THR A 546 3.97 -16.46 -22.82
N LEU A 547 5.19 -15.95 -22.61
CA LEU A 547 5.76 -14.77 -23.28
C LEU A 547 5.32 -14.58 -24.75
N GLY A 548 4.40 -13.63 -24.95
CA GLY A 548 3.84 -13.17 -26.21
C GLY A 548 2.84 -14.14 -26.87
N LYS A 549 2.27 -15.12 -26.19
CA LYS A 549 1.48 -16.22 -26.80
C LYS A 549 0.05 -16.33 -26.34
#